data_AF-A0A955UZM0-F1
#
_entry.id   AF-A0A955UZM0-F1
#
_cell.length_a   1.000
_cell.length_b   1.000
_cell.length_c   1.000
_cell.angle_alpha   90.00
_cell.angle_beta   90.00
_cell.angle_gamma   90.00
#
_symmetry.space_group_name_H-M   'P 1'
#
loop_
_entity.id
_entity.type
_entity.pdbx_description
1 polymer ?
#
loop_
_entity_poly.entity_id
_entity_poly.type
_entity_poly.pdbx_seq_one_letter_code
_entity_poly.pdbx_strand_id
1 'polypeptide(L)'
;ERPARLRVEVLGLFDQVAGIVATDGARFAFVDLASGRREEGPVDDDLLWRTARIDLAPSEAVALLLGAPPIDDGAHVVAARSFADGAIAATLAVSDGEHAEPARLELEWDGAGELRRAARTDASGERWSARFGDVRDAGGRPFAHDIALEFPRVGASARIEFRSVELDPVLSPGLFVLQVPRGG
;
A
#
# COMPACT_ATOMS: atom_id res chain seq x y z
N GLU A 1 -6.79 10.01 -11.22
CA GLU A 1 -6.96 8.54 -11.18
C GLU A 1 -6.06 8.01 -10.08
N ARG A 2 -6.59 7.25 -9.11
CA ARG A 2 -5.74 6.61 -8.09
C ARG A 2 -5.12 5.36 -8.70
N PRO A 3 -3.81 5.12 -8.53
CA PRO A 3 -3.19 3.95 -9.13
C PRO A 3 -3.71 2.67 -8.46
N ALA A 4 -4.48 1.88 -9.21
CA ALA A 4 -4.89 0.53 -8.83
C ALA A 4 -4.05 -0.56 -9.53
N ARG A 5 -3.06 -0.13 -10.33
CA ARG A 5 -2.20 -0.99 -11.13
C ARG A 5 -0.89 -1.23 -10.40
N LEU A 6 -0.50 -2.49 -10.28
CA LEU A 6 0.73 -2.89 -9.59
C LEU A 6 1.37 -4.05 -10.33
N ARG A 7 2.69 -4.04 -10.43
CA ARG A 7 3.50 -5.18 -10.86
C ARG A 7 4.64 -5.35 -9.86
N VAL A 8 4.79 -6.55 -9.32
CA VAL A 8 5.86 -6.93 -8.41
C VAL A 8 6.56 -8.13 -9.00
N GLU A 9 7.88 -8.03 -9.15
CA GLU A 9 8.74 -9.13 -9.53
C GLU A 9 9.54 -9.56 -8.30
N VAL A 10 9.38 -10.81 -7.90
CA VAL A 10 10.10 -11.42 -6.80
C VAL A 10 11.40 -11.97 -7.36
N LEU A 11 12.53 -11.44 -6.91
CA LEU A 11 13.84 -11.93 -7.29
C LEU A 11 14.27 -13.09 -6.38
N GLY A 12 14.76 -14.16 -6.99
CA GLY A 12 15.43 -15.28 -6.33
C GLY A 12 16.94 -15.09 -6.28
N LEU A 13 17.68 -16.19 -6.09
CA LEU A 13 19.14 -16.16 -6.09
C LEU A 13 19.68 -15.64 -7.43
N PHE A 14 20.78 -14.88 -7.44
CA PHE A 14 21.41 -14.35 -8.66
C PHE A 14 20.51 -13.41 -9.49
N ASP A 15 19.61 -12.67 -8.84
CA ASP A 15 18.71 -11.69 -9.47
C ASP A 15 17.78 -12.28 -10.56
N GLN A 16 17.57 -13.60 -10.55
CA GLN A 16 16.61 -14.25 -11.45
C GLN A 16 15.19 -14.07 -10.92
N VAL A 17 14.23 -13.77 -11.78
CA VAL A 17 12.82 -13.65 -11.37
C VAL A 17 12.31 -15.03 -10.92
N ALA A 18 11.92 -15.13 -9.65
CA ALA A 18 11.34 -16.32 -9.05
C ALA A 18 9.80 -16.30 -9.07
N GLY A 19 9.20 -15.11 -9.17
CA GLY A 19 7.76 -14.97 -9.31
C GLY A 19 7.33 -13.58 -9.73
N ILE A 20 6.10 -13.47 -10.22
CA ILE A 20 5.52 -12.21 -10.69
C ILE A 20 4.10 -12.11 -10.19
N VAL A 21 3.76 -10.97 -9.58
CA VAL A 21 2.38 -10.55 -9.30
C VAL A 21 2.09 -9.35 -10.18
N ALA A 22 0.95 -9.34 -10.88
CA ALA A 22 0.45 -8.14 -11.53
C ALA A 22 -1.05 -7.98 -11.31
N THR A 23 -1.50 -6.74 -11.22
CA THR A 23 -2.90 -6.37 -11.16
C THR A 23 -3.16 -5.10 -11.97
N ASP A 24 -4.29 -5.07 -12.66
CA ASP A 24 -4.81 -3.88 -13.34
C ASP A 24 -5.82 -3.09 -12.49
N GLY A 25 -6.07 -3.55 -11.26
CA GLY A 25 -7.05 -3.01 -10.32
C GLY A 25 -8.40 -3.75 -10.32
N ALA A 26 -8.68 -4.56 -11.35
CA ALA A 26 -9.88 -5.38 -11.43
C ALA A 26 -9.56 -6.89 -11.41
N ARG A 27 -8.42 -7.29 -11.96
CA ARG A 27 -7.96 -8.67 -12.00
C ARG A 27 -6.50 -8.75 -11.57
N PHE A 28 -6.15 -9.85 -10.94
CA PHE A 28 -4.76 -10.17 -10.62
C PHE A 28 -4.32 -11.44 -11.35
N ALA A 29 -3.01 -11.55 -11.52
CA ALA A 29 -2.34 -12.78 -11.89
C ALA A 29 -1.07 -12.94 -11.05
N PHE A 30 -0.85 -14.14 -10.57
CA PHE A 30 0.35 -14.56 -9.86
C PHE A 30 0.97 -15.76 -10.57
N VAL A 31 2.27 -15.68 -10.81
CA VAL A 31 3.07 -16.78 -11.36
C VAL A 31 4.25 -17.01 -10.43
N ASP A 32 4.35 -18.23 -9.91
CA ASP A 32 5.53 -18.75 -9.22
C ASP A 32 6.33 -19.58 -10.21
N LEU A 33 7.48 -19.06 -10.62
CA LEU A 33 8.33 -19.70 -11.63
C LEU A 33 9.12 -20.89 -11.06
N ALA A 34 9.30 -20.95 -9.74
CA ALA A 34 10.00 -22.05 -9.09
C ALA A 34 9.13 -23.31 -8.99
N SER A 35 7.85 -23.14 -8.66
CA SER A 35 6.90 -24.26 -8.56
C SER A 35 6.06 -24.48 -9.83
N GLY A 36 6.09 -23.55 -10.78
CA GLY A 36 5.20 -23.54 -11.95
C GLY A 36 3.74 -23.24 -11.60
N ARG A 37 3.46 -22.85 -10.34
CA ARG A 37 2.11 -22.54 -9.87
C ARG A 37 1.64 -21.22 -10.48
N ARG A 38 0.40 -21.22 -10.96
CA ARG A 38 -0.28 -20.05 -11.50
C ARG A 38 -1.60 -19.86 -10.78
N GLU A 39 -1.90 -18.61 -10.47
CA GLU A 39 -3.19 -18.18 -9.94
C GLU A 39 -3.65 -16.93 -10.68
N GLU A 40 -4.93 -16.84 -10.98
CA GLU A 40 -5.54 -15.66 -11.60
C GLU A 40 -6.99 -15.52 -11.16
N GLY A 41 -7.48 -14.28 -11.08
CA GLY A 41 -8.82 -14.05 -10.59
C GLY A 41 -9.19 -12.57 -10.53
N PRO A 42 -10.41 -12.27 -10.06
CA PRO A 42 -10.77 -10.90 -9.70
C PRO A 42 -9.90 -10.42 -8.53
N VAL A 43 -9.60 -9.13 -8.50
CA VAL A 43 -9.09 -8.48 -7.29
C VAL A 43 -10.23 -8.36 -6.30
N ASP A 44 -9.98 -8.82 -5.08
CA ASP A 44 -10.84 -8.59 -3.93
C ASP A 44 -9.98 -8.11 -2.75
N ASP A 45 -10.64 -7.58 -1.72
CA ASP A 45 -9.98 -6.99 -0.56
C ASP A 45 -9.19 -8.03 0.26
N ASP A 46 -9.54 -9.32 0.14
CA ASP A 46 -8.92 -10.43 0.86
C ASP A 46 -7.71 -11.03 0.12
N LEU A 47 -7.37 -10.54 -1.08
CA LEU A 47 -6.33 -11.12 -1.93
C LEU A 47 -4.98 -11.20 -1.20
N LEU A 48 -4.54 -10.09 -0.59
CA LEU A 48 -3.24 -10.03 0.10
C LEU A 48 -3.26 -10.85 1.39
N TRP A 49 -4.41 -10.99 2.04
CA TRP A 49 -4.55 -11.85 3.20
C TRP A 49 -4.37 -13.33 2.82
N ARG A 50 -5.04 -13.78 1.74
CA ARG A 50 -4.95 -15.18 1.28
C ARG A 50 -3.56 -15.56 0.80
N THR A 51 -2.88 -14.64 0.11
CA THR A 51 -1.59 -14.91 -0.55
C THR A 51 -0.38 -14.63 0.32
N ALA A 52 -0.42 -13.57 1.15
CA ALA A 52 0.72 -13.06 1.89
C ALA A 52 0.45 -12.81 3.38
N ARG A 53 -0.76 -13.11 3.89
CA ARG A 53 -1.18 -12.82 5.28
C ARG A 53 -1.07 -11.33 5.64
N ILE A 54 -1.25 -10.46 4.66
CA ILE A 54 -1.28 -9.00 4.85
C ILE A 54 -2.75 -8.58 4.95
N ASP A 55 -3.14 -7.95 6.06
CA ASP A 55 -4.49 -7.41 6.29
C ASP A 55 -4.64 -6.01 5.67
N LEU A 56 -4.55 -5.94 4.33
CA LEU A 56 -4.80 -4.76 3.51
C LEU A 56 -5.47 -5.18 2.21
N ALA A 57 -6.39 -4.36 1.70
CA ALA A 57 -6.77 -4.44 0.31
C ALA A 57 -5.58 -4.06 -0.60
N PRO A 58 -5.47 -4.60 -1.83
CA PRO A 58 -4.41 -4.23 -2.77
C PRO A 58 -4.31 -2.71 -3.04
N SER A 59 -5.44 -2.03 -3.12
CA SER A 59 -5.50 -0.57 -3.31
C SER A 59 -4.97 0.20 -2.10
N GLU A 60 -5.29 -0.25 -0.89
CA GLU A 60 -4.72 0.31 0.35
C GLU A 60 -3.21 0.10 0.41
N ALA A 61 -2.72 -1.09 0.05
CA ALA A 61 -1.29 -1.37 0.01
C ALA A 61 -0.56 -0.44 -0.97
N VAL A 62 -1.08 -0.26 -2.19
CA VAL A 62 -0.49 0.68 -3.16
C VAL A 62 -0.50 2.11 -2.64
N ALA A 63 -1.62 2.54 -2.07
CA ALA A 63 -1.77 3.88 -1.50
C ALA A 63 -0.76 4.15 -0.36
N LEU A 64 -0.54 3.16 0.52
CA LEU A 64 0.45 3.23 1.57
C LEU A 64 1.88 3.26 1.00
N LEU A 65 2.20 2.42 0.01
CA LEU A 65 3.53 2.43 -0.62
C LEU A 65 3.86 3.77 -1.30
N LEU A 66 2.85 4.52 -1.74
CA LEU A 66 3.01 5.84 -2.34
C LEU A 66 3.00 6.99 -1.32
N GLY A 67 2.90 6.70 -0.02
CA GLY A 67 2.78 7.73 1.02
C GLY A 67 1.47 8.54 0.94
N ALA A 68 0.44 7.98 0.31
CA ALA A 68 -0.83 8.63 0.03
C ALA A 68 -2.00 7.77 0.54
N PRO A 69 -2.13 7.58 1.87
CA PRO A 69 -3.17 6.73 2.45
C PRO A 69 -4.56 7.13 1.95
N PRO A 70 -5.44 6.14 1.67
CA PRO A 70 -6.72 6.43 1.04
C PRO A 70 -7.62 7.20 2.01
N ILE A 71 -8.11 8.34 1.54
CA ILE A 71 -9.16 9.12 2.20
C ILE A 71 -10.46 8.87 1.44
N ASP A 72 -11.49 8.42 2.15
CA ASP A 72 -12.81 8.12 1.59
C ASP A 72 -13.59 9.41 1.28
N ASP A 73 -14.46 9.39 0.27
CA ASP A 73 -15.19 10.58 -0.19
C ASP A 73 -16.16 11.18 0.87
N GLY A 74 -16.46 10.42 1.93
CA GLY A 74 -17.23 10.87 3.10
C GLY A 74 -16.40 11.20 4.34
N ALA A 75 -15.07 11.13 4.23
CA ALA A 75 -14.18 11.36 5.36
C ALA A 75 -14.24 12.82 5.82
N HIS A 76 -14.25 13.03 7.13
CA HIS A 76 -14.19 14.37 7.71
C HIS A 76 -13.30 14.40 8.95
N VAL A 77 -12.65 15.54 9.17
CA VAL A 77 -11.76 15.74 10.31
C VAL A 77 -12.59 15.78 11.59
N VAL A 78 -12.26 14.92 12.56
CA VAL A 78 -12.89 14.87 13.89
C VAL A 78 -11.97 15.39 14.98
N ALA A 79 -10.66 15.37 14.75
CA ALA A 79 -9.68 15.99 15.63
C ALA A 79 -8.47 16.47 14.82
N ALA A 80 -7.85 17.54 15.29
CA ALA A 80 -6.58 18.03 14.78
C ALA A 80 -5.75 18.57 15.94
N ARG A 81 -4.43 18.36 15.88
CA ARG A 81 -3.47 18.84 16.86
C ARG A 81 -2.23 19.36 16.15
N SER A 82 -1.74 20.50 16.61
CA SER A 82 -0.41 21.00 16.25
C SER A 82 0.55 20.82 17.43
N PHE A 83 1.83 20.68 17.12
CA PHE A 83 2.90 20.52 18.09
C PHE A 83 3.89 21.68 17.99
N ALA A 84 4.70 21.87 19.04
CA ALA A 84 5.61 23.01 19.14
C ALA A 84 6.75 22.99 18.10
N ASP A 85 7.08 21.81 17.57
CA ASP A 85 8.07 21.58 16.51
C ASP A 85 7.50 21.79 15.09
N GLY A 86 6.24 22.23 14.99
CA GLY A 86 5.54 22.42 13.72
C GLY A 86 4.86 21.18 13.18
N ALA A 87 5.00 20.01 13.83
CA ALA A 87 4.28 18.81 13.43
C ALA A 87 2.75 19.01 13.57
N ILE A 88 2.00 18.25 12.77
CA ILE A 88 0.54 18.26 12.76
C ILE A 88 0.03 16.83 12.77
N ALA A 89 -0.97 16.55 13.60
CA ALA A 89 -1.74 15.32 13.57
C ALA A 89 -3.20 15.62 13.25
N ALA A 90 -3.81 14.82 12.39
CA ALA A 90 -5.25 14.86 12.11
C ALA A 90 -5.85 13.47 12.29
N THR A 91 -7.04 13.43 12.88
CA THR A 91 -7.88 12.23 12.93
C THR A 91 -9.09 12.49 12.06
N LEU A 92 -9.31 11.62 11.08
CA LEU A 92 -10.46 11.61 10.22
C LEU A 92 -11.40 10.49 10.65
N ALA A 93 -12.70 10.77 10.73
CA ALA A 93 -13.70 9.71 10.69
C ALA A 93 -13.87 9.27 9.24
N VAL A 94 -13.74 7.97 9.01
CA VAL A 94 -13.86 7.32 7.70
C VAL A 94 -14.98 6.27 7.77
N SER A 95 -15.76 6.15 6.70
CA SER A 95 -16.85 5.16 6.65
C SER A 95 -16.28 3.79 6.29
N ASP A 96 -16.66 2.76 7.05
CA ASP A 96 -16.29 1.36 6.77
C ASP A 96 -17.49 0.56 6.23
N GLY A 97 -18.44 1.27 5.62
CA GLY A 97 -19.71 0.73 5.14
C GLY A 97 -20.93 1.46 5.73
N GLU A 98 -22.09 1.27 5.10
CA GLU A 98 -23.31 2.05 5.35
C GLU A 98 -23.90 1.86 6.77
N HIS A 99 -23.52 0.80 7.49
CA HIS A 99 -24.05 0.44 8.81
C HIS A 99 -22.96 0.21 9.88
N ALA A 100 -21.68 0.48 9.56
CA ALA A 100 -20.58 0.30 10.50
C ALA A 100 -20.34 1.58 11.32
N GLU A 101 -19.89 1.42 12.56
CA GLU A 101 -19.27 2.52 13.30
C GLU A 101 -18.11 3.07 12.46
N PRO A 102 -17.95 4.40 12.34
CA PRO A 102 -16.90 4.98 11.52
C PRO A 102 -15.53 4.58 12.08
N ALA A 103 -14.71 4.00 11.21
CA ALA A 103 -13.30 3.82 11.48
C ALA A 103 -12.61 5.20 11.58
N ARG A 104 -11.42 5.22 12.15
CA ARG A 104 -10.58 6.41 12.30
C ARG A 104 -9.31 6.24 11.49
N LEU A 105 -8.98 7.25 10.71
CA LEU A 105 -7.68 7.39 10.06
C LEU A 105 -6.91 8.50 10.76
N GLU A 106 -5.82 8.13 11.42
CA GLU A 106 -4.87 9.07 12.01
C GLU A 106 -3.74 9.32 11.01
N LEU A 107 -3.41 10.59 10.78
CA LEU A 107 -2.34 11.04 9.93
C LEU A 107 -1.46 12.00 10.71
N GLU A 108 -0.14 11.82 10.63
CA GLU A 108 0.83 12.68 11.29
C GLU A 108 1.86 13.16 10.27
N TRP A 109 2.03 14.48 10.19
CA TRP A 109 3.03 15.15 9.38
C TRP A 109 4.02 15.86 10.28
N ASP A 110 5.27 15.97 9.84
CA ASP A 110 6.27 16.79 10.51
C ASP A 110 6.16 18.28 10.15
N GLY A 111 7.04 19.11 10.72
CA GLY A 111 7.10 20.55 10.44
C GLY A 111 7.47 20.93 9.00
N ALA A 112 7.94 19.98 8.18
CA ALA A 112 8.18 20.17 6.75
C ALA A 112 6.96 19.78 5.89
N GLY A 113 5.90 19.23 6.50
CA GLY A 113 4.72 18.74 5.81
C GLY A 113 4.88 17.33 5.23
N GLU A 114 5.92 16.60 5.64
CA GLU A 114 6.14 15.22 5.21
C GLU A 114 5.30 14.28 6.08
N LEU A 115 4.53 13.38 5.47
CA LEU A 115 3.78 12.36 6.20
C LEU A 115 4.77 11.43 6.91
N ARG A 116 4.63 11.26 8.23
CA ARG A 116 5.48 10.42 9.09
C ARG A 116 4.76 9.19 9.60
N ARG A 117 3.46 9.29 9.84
CA ARG A 117 2.63 8.15 10.28
C ARG A 117 1.25 8.21 9.66
N ALA A 118 0.73 7.04 9.31
CA ALA A 118 -0.69 6.82 9.06
C ALA A 118 -1.15 5.61 9.87
N ALA A 119 -2.35 5.63 10.45
CA ALA A 119 -2.91 4.47 11.14
C ALA A 119 -4.42 4.41 10.99
N ARG A 120 -4.96 3.21 10.78
CA ARG A 120 -6.40 2.97 10.69
C ARG A 120 -6.86 2.12 11.86
N THR A 121 -7.87 2.61 12.55
CA THR A 121 -8.47 1.97 13.73
C THR A 121 -9.96 1.82 13.50
N ASP A 122 -10.50 0.63 13.75
CA ASP A 122 -11.95 0.41 13.75
C ASP A 122 -12.44 -0.05 15.14
N ALA A 123 -13.68 -0.51 15.24
CA ALA A 123 -14.29 -0.96 16.50
C ALA A 123 -13.52 -2.09 17.21
N SER A 124 -12.73 -2.88 16.48
CA SER A 124 -11.91 -3.96 17.02
C SER A 124 -10.47 -3.55 17.36
N GLY A 125 -10.13 -2.27 17.19
CA GLY A 125 -8.81 -1.71 17.52
C GLY A 125 -8.01 -1.32 16.27
N GLU A 126 -6.71 -1.07 16.44
CA GLU A 126 -5.83 -0.72 15.31
C GLU A 126 -5.79 -1.88 14.30
N ARG A 127 -6.18 -1.58 13.05
CA ARG A 127 -6.15 -2.52 11.93
C ARG A 127 -4.74 -2.58 11.35
N TRP A 128 -4.18 -1.40 11.07
CA TRP A 128 -2.84 -1.24 10.56
C TRP A 128 -2.25 0.12 10.96
N SER A 129 -0.92 0.19 11.01
CA SER A 129 -0.18 1.45 11.00
C SER A 129 1.00 1.40 10.05
N ALA A 130 1.35 2.56 9.51
CA ALA A 130 2.44 2.79 8.58
C ALA A 130 3.32 3.92 9.12
N ARG A 131 4.64 3.75 9.09
CA ARG A 131 5.63 4.80 9.35
C ARG A 131 6.46 5.05 8.11
N PHE A 132 6.67 6.33 7.82
CA PHE A 132 7.36 6.82 6.64
C PHE A 132 8.66 7.49 7.05
N GLY A 133 9.77 6.82 6.73
CA GLY A 133 11.12 7.22 7.08
C GLY A 133 11.99 7.48 5.84
N ASP A 134 13.18 8.01 6.10
CA ASP A 134 14.22 8.21 5.08
C ASP A 134 13.69 8.94 3.84
N VAL A 135 13.09 10.10 4.07
CA VAL A 135 12.50 10.89 2.99
C VAL A 135 13.63 11.53 2.18
N ARG A 136 13.61 11.29 0.87
CA ARG A 136 14.60 11.79 -0.08
C ARG A 136 13.88 12.34 -1.31
N ASP A 137 14.59 13.16 -2.08
CA ASP A 137 14.09 13.62 -3.38
C ASP A 137 14.01 12.46 -4.37
N ALA A 138 12.86 12.30 -5.02
CA ALA A 138 12.65 11.42 -6.15
C ALA A 138 12.00 12.21 -7.28
N GLY A 139 12.82 12.79 -8.16
CA GLY A 139 12.32 13.57 -9.30
C GLY A 139 11.68 14.90 -8.90
N GLY A 140 12.26 15.60 -7.92
CA GLY A 140 11.77 16.90 -7.46
C GLY A 140 10.62 16.83 -6.45
N ARG A 141 10.32 15.65 -5.90
CA ARG A 141 9.28 15.44 -4.88
C ARG A 141 9.83 14.63 -3.71
N PRO A 142 9.48 14.97 -2.46
CA PRO A 142 9.84 14.16 -1.30
C PRO A 142 9.14 12.80 -1.37
N PHE A 143 9.91 11.73 -1.16
CA PHE A 143 9.43 10.36 -1.16
C PHE A 143 10.10 9.53 -0.05
N ALA A 144 9.29 8.78 0.72
CA ALA A 144 9.78 7.93 1.79
C ALA A 144 10.46 6.67 1.22
N HIS A 145 11.75 6.49 1.50
CA HIS A 145 12.50 5.31 1.04
C HIS A 145 12.45 4.15 2.03
N ASP A 146 11.93 4.38 3.24
CA ASP A 146 11.72 3.36 4.25
C ASP A 146 10.27 3.41 4.75
N ILE A 147 9.53 2.32 4.54
CA ILE A 147 8.14 2.20 4.98
C ILE A 147 8.03 0.98 5.88
N ALA A 148 7.66 1.21 7.13
CA ALA A 148 7.37 0.15 8.10
C ALA A 148 5.85 0.04 8.30
N LEU A 149 5.32 -1.16 8.12
CA LEU A 149 3.92 -1.51 8.28
C LEU A 149 3.75 -2.48 9.46
N GLU A 150 2.76 -2.22 10.31
CA GLU A 150 2.36 -3.10 11.41
C GLU A 150 0.90 -3.53 11.24
N PHE A 151 0.62 -4.81 11.49
CA PHE A 151 -0.71 -5.43 11.43
C PHE A 151 -1.03 -6.12 12.76
N PRO A 152 -1.47 -5.36 13.79
CA PRO A 152 -1.57 -5.88 15.15
C PRO A 152 -2.50 -7.10 15.31
N ARG A 153 -3.60 -7.16 14.55
CA ARG A 153 -4.61 -8.23 14.65
C ARG A 153 -4.09 -9.61 14.29
N VAL A 154 -3.10 -9.64 13.40
CA VAL A 154 -2.53 -10.86 12.85
C VAL A 154 -1.10 -11.07 13.34
N GLY A 155 -0.60 -10.17 14.21
CA GLY A 155 0.76 -10.22 14.75
C GLY A 155 1.84 -10.13 13.67
N ALA A 156 1.59 -9.42 12.57
CA ALA A 156 2.50 -9.33 11.43
C ALA A 156 3.09 -7.93 11.28
N SER A 157 4.25 -7.85 10.63
CA SER A 157 4.88 -6.60 10.22
C SER A 157 5.55 -6.77 8.86
N ALA A 158 5.69 -5.67 8.13
CA ALA A 158 6.42 -5.62 6.88
C ALA A 158 7.30 -4.36 6.84
N ARG A 159 8.45 -4.45 6.18
CA ARG A 159 9.31 -3.28 5.92
C ARG A 159 9.66 -3.26 4.45
N ILE A 160 9.52 -2.10 3.83
CA ILE A 160 9.83 -1.86 2.43
C ILE A 160 10.93 -0.79 2.38
N GLU A 161 12.07 -1.18 1.80
CA GLU A 161 13.20 -0.29 1.58
C GLU A 161 13.38 -0.08 0.06
N PHE A 162 13.17 1.16 -0.39
CA PHE A 162 13.37 1.53 -1.79
C PHE A 162 14.83 1.87 -2.05
N ARG A 163 15.47 1.14 -2.97
CA ARG A 163 16.84 1.44 -3.41
C ARG A 163 16.89 2.51 -4.51
N SER A 164 15.86 2.55 -5.35
CA SER A 164 15.72 3.48 -6.46
C SER A 164 14.23 3.73 -6.70
N VAL A 165 13.87 4.99 -6.93
CA VAL A 165 12.50 5.44 -7.15
C VAL A 165 12.48 6.36 -8.37
N GLU A 166 11.59 6.08 -9.30
CA GLU A 166 11.25 6.94 -10.42
C GLU A 166 9.75 7.26 -10.31
N LEU A 167 9.40 8.54 -10.26
CA LEU A 167 8.02 9.00 -10.15
C LEU A 167 7.46 9.39 -11.52
N ASP A 168 6.18 9.08 -11.71
CA ASP A 168 5.44 9.30 -12.96
C ASP A 168 6.13 8.78 -14.24
N PRO A 169 6.73 7.57 -14.25
CA PRO A 169 7.33 7.02 -15.47
C PRO A 169 6.26 6.74 -16.53
N VAL A 170 6.65 6.86 -17.79
CA VAL A 170 5.79 6.45 -18.92
C VAL A 170 5.83 4.92 -19.04
N LEU A 171 4.85 4.25 -18.42
CA LEU A 171 4.73 2.80 -18.42
C LEU A 171 3.73 2.32 -19.46
N SER A 172 4.09 1.26 -20.19
CA SER A 172 3.15 0.59 -21.11
C SER A 172 2.04 -0.11 -20.31
N PRO A 173 0.75 0.06 -20.67
CA PRO A 173 -0.36 -0.63 -19.99
C PRO A 173 -0.20 -2.15 -19.94
N GLY A 174 0.47 -2.74 -20.95
CA GLY A 174 0.71 -4.18 -21.03
C GLY A 174 1.57 -4.75 -19.90
N LEU A 175 2.29 -3.91 -19.14
CA LEU A 175 3.09 -4.36 -18.00
C LEU A 175 2.25 -4.92 -16.84
N PHE A 176 1.01 -4.44 -16.73
CA PHE A 176 0.09 -4.76 -15.63
C PHE A 176 -0.82 -5.95 -15.94
N VAL A 177 -0.69 -6.53 -17.13
CA VAL A 177 -1.43 -7.73 -17.56
C VAL A 177 -0.41 -8.83 -17.87
N LEU A 178 -0.42 -9.93 -17.11
CA LEU A 178 0.46 -11.06 -17.42
C LEU A 178 -0.02 -11.78 -18.68
N GLN A 179 0.58 -11.45 -19.82
CA GLN A 179 0.48 -12.20 -21.07
C GLN A 179 1.34 -13.45 -20.95
N VAL A 180 0.82 -14.52 -20.35
CA VAL A 180 1.51 -15.81 -20.32
C VAL A 180 1.14 -16.58 -21.59
N PRO A 181 2.11 -16.97 -22.45
CA PRO A 181 1.82 -17.82 -23.60
C PRO A 181 1.09 -19.09 -23.12
N ARG A 182 -0.03 -19.42 -23.76
CA ARG A 182 -0.63 -20.75 -23.56
C ARG A 182 0.40 -21.75 -24.09
N GLY A 183 0.98 -22.56 -23.20
CA GLY A 183 1.80 -23.68 -23.62
C GLY A 183 1.02 -24.54 -24.62
N GLY A 184 1.64 -24.81 -25.76
CA GLY A 184 1.16 -25.75 -26.77
C GLY A 184 1.48 -27.19 -26.42
#